data_AF-A0A6M3JU11-F1
#
_entry.id   AF-A0A6M3JU11-F1
#
_cell.length_a   1.000
_cell.length_b   1.000
_cell.length_c   1.000
_cell.angle_alpha   90.00
_cell.angle_beta   90.00
_cell.angle_gamma   90.00
#
_symmetry.space_group_name_H-M   'P 1'
#
loop_
_entity.id
_entity.type
_entity.pdbx_description
1 polymer ?
#
loop_
_entity_poly.entity_id
_entity_poly.type
_entity_poly.pdbx_seq_one_letter_code
_entity_poly.pdbx_strand_id
1 'polypeptide(L)'
;MKARFYIAPQKGIGTEENPYRSILNDFINIHVGEWFDEIDHPARHISICCVHAGDTVHANILIDAKIFPISPLFNDESEISNGLNLSFDSIFNISAIKTKLEEHGINTAWISKSNTLKDVLRYLLRNFAICQIIDGQGLINVKEVLKKALVLTVAEISQAQRIAVRDWIQSKGLAVGWINNQTTIREIVHFIVGNLGLGKFRMSGVEF
;
A
#
# COMPACT_ATOMS: atom_id res chain seq x y z
N MET A 1 19.67 1.69 14.86
CA MET A 1 18.90 0.65 14.15
C MET A 1 18.30 1.33 12.94
N LYS A 2 18.60 0.87 11.73
CA LYS A 2 18.19 1.54 10.50
C LYS A 2 16.84 1.03 10.03
N ALA A 3 16.14 1.78 9.18
CA ALA A 3 14.86 1.36 8.65
C ALA A 3 14.67 1.73 7.17
N ARG A 4 13.90 0.91 6.45
CA ARG A 4 13.49 1.19 5.07
C ARG A 4 12.14 0.55 4.75
N PHE A 5 11.34 1.25 3.95
CA PHE A 5 10.09 0.72 3.40
C PHE A 5 10.32 -0.01 2.07
N TYR A 6 9.67 -1.15 1.92
CA TYR A 6 9.76 -2.02 0.74
C TYR A 6 8.38 -2.41 0.21
N ILE A 7 8.32 -2.71 -1.08
CA ILE A 7 7.26 -3.50 -1.73
C ILE A 7 7.84 -4.88 -2.07
N ALA A 8 7.09 -5.95 -1.77
CA ALA A 8 7.45 -7.31 -2.12
C ALA A 8 6.22 -8.11 -2.63
N PRO A 9 6.36 -9.06 -3.57
CA PRO A 9 5.25 -9.92 -3.98
C PRO A 9 4.87 -10.94 -2.90
N GLN A 10 3.57 -11.27 -2.77
CA GLN A 10 3.10 -12.28 -1.80
C GLN A 10 3.12 -13.71 -2.37
N LYS A 11 2.95 -13.90 -3.69
CA LYS A 11 2.84 -15.25 -4.28
C LYS A 11 4.19 -15.93 -4.53
N GLY A 12 4.45 -16.98 -3.74
CA GLY A 12 5.28 -18.13 -4.05
C GLY A 12 4.49 -19.43 -3.80
N ILE A 13 4.60 -20.41 -4.69
CA ILE A 13 3.96 -21.75 -4.55
C ILE A 13 4.86 -22.61 -3.65
N GLY A 14 4.64 -22.59 -2.33
CA GLY A 14 5.55 -23.24 -1.38
C GLY A 14 4.93 -24.40 -0.60
N THR A 15 5.32 -25.62 -0.95
CA THR A 15 5.48 -26.74 -0.01
C THR A 15 6.88 -26.67 0.63
N GLU A 16 7.20 -27.57 1.55
CA GLU A 16 8.47 -27.66 2.30
C GLU A 16 9.74 -27.66 1.41
N GLU A 17 9.61 -27.99 0.12
CA GLU A 17 10.69 -28.05 -0.86
C GLU A 17 10.80 -26.81 -1.77
N ASN A 18 9.96 -25.78 -1.61
CA ASN A 18 9.93 -24.62 -2.51
C ASN A 18 9.78 -23.26 -1.78
N PRO A 19 10.88 -22.67 -1.27
CA PRO A 19 10.85 -21.49 -0.43
C PRO A 19 10.88 -20.21 -1.28
N TYR A 20 9.70 -19.72 -1.67
CA TYR A 20 9.54 -18.33 -2.14
C TYR A 20 8.72 -17.49 -1.15
N ARG A 21 8.96 -17.69 0.15
CA ARG A 21 8.82 -16.63 1.16
C ARG A 21 10.08 -15.78 0.99
N SER A 22 9.95 -14.55 0.52
CA SER A 22 11.12 -13.74 0.16
C SER A 22 12.03 -13.57 1.38
N ILE A 23 13.31 -13.32 1.13
CA ILE A 23 14.37 -13.00 2.11
C ILE A 23 13.87 -12.11 3.28
N LEU A 24 12.90 -11.22 3.05
CA LEU A 24 12.24 -10.43 4.10
C LEU A 24 11.56 -11.28 5.18
N ASN A 25 10.82 -12.34 4.83
CA ASN A 25 10.14 -13.21 5.77
C ASN A 25 11.13 -14.08 6.56
N ASP A 26 12.25 -14.46 5.95
CA ASP A 26 13.33 -15.16 6.67
C ASP A 26 13.97 -14.22 7.70
N PHE A 27 14.15 -12.94 7.35
CA PHE A 27 14.59 -11.93 8.32
C PHE A 27 13.55 -11.65 9.41
N ILE A 28 12.26 -11.57 9.07
CA ILE A 28 11.14 -11.44 10.03
C ILE A 28 11.17 -12.58 11.06
N ASN A 29 11.33 -13.84 10.61
CA ASN A 29 11.28 -15.01 11.49
C ASN A 29 12.57 -15.23 12.31
N ILE A 30 13.74 -14.83 11.80
CA ILE A 30 15.02 -14.98 12.51
C ILE A 30 15.21 -13.86 13.54
N HIS A 31 14.68 -12.66 13.31
CA HIS A 31 14.99 -11.46 14.09
C HIS A 31 13.81 -10.98 14.95
N VAL A 32 13.14 -11.87 15.69
CA VAL A 32 12.01 -11.53 16.61
C VAL A 32 12.37 -10.51 17.73
N GLY A 33 13.57 -9.92 17.71
CA GLY A 33 13.96 -8.73 18.50
C GLY A 33 13.95 -7.39 17.74
N GLU A 34 13.86 -7.39 16.41
CA GLU A 34 13.75 -6.22 15.54
C GLU A 34 12.32 -6.15 14.99
N TRP A 35 11.60 -5.07 15.30
CA TRP A 35 10.14 -5.06 15.22
C TRP A 35 9.68 -4.96 13.76
N PHE A 36 8.99 -6.00 13.30
CA PHE A 36 8.28 -6.02 12.02
C PHE A 36 6.79 -5.90 12.28
N ASP A 37 6.21 -4.77 11.90
CA ASP A 37 4.75 -4.63 11.82
C ASP A 37 4.29 -5.13 10.45
N GLU A 38 4.30 -6.46 10.28
CA GLU A 38 3.67 -7.07 9.12
C GLU A 38 2.15 -6.90 9.26
N ILE A 39 1.54 -6.25 8.26
CA ILE A 39 0.10 -6.40 8.08
C ILE A 39 -0.05 -7.70 7.28
N ASP A 40 -0.04 -8.86 7.91
CA ASP A 40 -0.19 -10.14 7.19
C ASP A 40 -1.69 -10.40 6.93
N HIS A 41 -2.04 -10.66 5.67
CA HIS A 41 -3.31 -11.30 5.32
C HIS A 41 -3.08 -12.15 4.07
N PRO A 42 -3.47 -13.45 4.06
CA PRO A 42 -3.16 -14.42 3.01
C PRO A 42 -3.84 -14.18 1.64
N ALA A 43 -4.44 -13.00 1.42
CA ALA A 43 -5.17 -12.62 0.20
C ALA A 43 -4.49 -11.50 -0.60
N ARG A 44 -3.24 -11.14 -0.28
CA ARG A 44 -2.49 -10.05 -0.93
C ARG A 44 -1.82 -10.52 -2.22
N HIS A 45 -1.62 -9.60 -3.17
CA HIS A 45 -0.75 -9.85 -4.31
C HIS A 45 0.67 -9.30 -4.08
N ILE A 46 0.80 -8.30 -3.21
CA ILE A 46 2.05 -7.69 -2.75
C ILE A 46 1.90 -7.23 -1.28
N SER A 47 3.01 -7.14 -0.56
CA SER A 47 3.12 -6.63 0.82
C SER A 47 3.95 -5.34 0.84
N ILE A 48 3.56 -4.40 1.69
CA ILE A 48 4.40 -3.26 2.08
C ILE A 48 4.91 -3.51 3.49
N CYS A 49 6.22 -3.43 3.65
CA CYS A 49 6.88 -3.69 4.93
C CYS A 49 7.82 -2.54 5.28
N CYS A 50 7.86 -2.17 6.56
CA CYS A 50 8.98 -1.43 7.13
C CYS A 50 9.93 -2.45 7.76
N VAL A 51 11.18 -2.49 7.29
CA VAL A 51 12.22 -3.36 7.84
C VAL A 51 13.08 -2.52 8.75
N HIS A 52 13.25 -2.95 10.00
CA HIS A 52 14.21 -2.39 10.94
C HIS A 52 15.40 -3.34 11.03
N ALA A 53 16.56 -2.98 10.47
CA ALA A 53 17.72 -3.88 10.45
C ALA A 53 19.06 -3.14 10.24
N GLY A 54 20.17 -3.87 10.30
CA GLY A 54 21.50 -3.39 9.93
C GLY A 54 21.75 -3.31 8.41
N ASP A 55 22.85 -2.66 8.02
CA ASP A 55 23.21 -2.46 6.60
C ASP A 55 23.32 -3.77 5.82
N THR A 56 23.92 -4.80 6.42
CA THR A 56 24.09 -6.12 5.78
C THR A 56 22.75 -6.77 5.44
N VAL A 57 21.75 -6.66 6.31
CA VAL A 57 20.42 -7.22 6.09
C VAL A 57 19.72 -6.45 4.97
N HIS A 58 19.75 -5.11 5.01
CA HIS A 58 19.20 -4.30 3.93
C HIS A 58 19.86 -4.55 2.57
N ALA A 59 21.18 -4.78 2.55
CA ALA A 59 21.91 -5.15 1.35
C ALA A 59 21.46 -6.51 0.81
N ASN A 60 21.31 -7.53 1.67
CA ASN A 60 20.83 -8.85 1.29
C ASN A 60 19.41 -8.81 0.73
N ILE A 61 18.52 -7.99 1.30
CA ILE A 61 17.16 -7.78 0.78
C ILE A 61 17.19 -7.24 -0.65
N LEU A 62 18.09 -6.29 -0.94
CA LEU A 62 18.19 -5.65 -2.26
C LEU A 62 18.76 -6.56 -3.37
N ILE A 63 19.31 -7.73 -3.01
CA ILE A 63 19.74 -8.74 -4.00
C ILE A 63 18.52 -9.37 -4.69
N ASP A 64 17.38 -9.48 -4.00
CA ASP A 64 16.15 -9.99 -4.60
C ASP A 64 15.50 -8.92 -5.49
N ALA A 65 15.63 -9.09 -6.81
CA ALA A 65 15.07 -8.19 -7.81
C ALA A 65 13.53 -8.07 -7.77
N LYS A 66 12.85 -8.97 -7.05
CA LYS A 66 11.39 -8.89 -6.83
C LYS A 66 11.02 -7.94 -5.69
N ILE A 67 11.98 -7.56 -4.85
CA ILE A 67 11.77 -6.64 -3.73
C ILE A 67 12.23 -5.26 -4.16
N PHE A 68 11.40 -4.26 -3.91
CA PHE A 68 11.67 -2.90 -4.36
C PHE A 68 11.64 -1.89 -3.20
N PRO A 69 12.72 -1.12 -2.97
CA PRO A 69 12.73 -0.08 -1.95
C PRO A 69 11.88 1.13 -2.39
N ILE A 70 10.99 1.59 -1.51
CA ILE A 70 10.15 2.77 -1.75
C ILE A 70 10.51 3.99 -0.89
N SER A 71 11.53 3.83 -0.05
CA SER A 71 12.14 4.90 0.73
C SER A 71 13.68 4.75 0.70
N PRO A 72 14.43 5.81 1.05
CA PRO A 72 15.83 5.69 1.41
C PRO A 72 15.98 4.84 2.68
N LEU A 73 17.23 4.52 3.01
CA LEU A 73 17.56 3.97 4.32
C LEU A 73 17.59 5.12 5.34
N PHE A 74 16.76 5.02 6.36
CA PHE A 74 16.76 5.92 7.51
C PHE A 74 17.68 5.34 8.58
N ASN A 75 18.49 6.18 9.22
CA ASN A 75 19.47 5.73 10.21
C ASN A 75 18.87 5.59 11.63
N ASP A 76 17.79 6.31 11.90
CA ASP A 76 17.10 6.35 13.19
C ASP A 76 15.62 6.77 13.06
N GLU A 77 14.90 6.77 14.18
CA GLU A 77 13.48 7.13 14.26
C GLU A 77 13.17 8.59 13.89
N SER A 78 14.11 9.51 14.15
CA SER A 78 13.96 10.93 13.80
C SER A 78 14.00 11.10 12.28
N GLU A 79 14.94 10.43 11.62
CA GLU A 79 15.02 10.39 10.16
C GLU A 79 13.78 9.75 9.52
N ILE A 80 13.23 8.68 10.11
CA ILE A 80 11.97 8.10 9.63
C ILE A 80 10.84 9.12 9.73
N SER A 81 10.66 9.74 10.91
CA SER A 81 9.58 10.71 11.15
C SER A 81 9.67 11.91 10.20
N ASN A 82 10.88 12.45 10.01
CA ASN A 82 11.11 13.53 9.05
C ASN A 82 10.87 13.06 7.61
N GLY A 83 11.41 11.91 7.23
CA GLY A 83 11.26 11.32 5.90
C GLY A 83 9.81 11.06 5.50
N LEU A 84 8.97 10.61 6.44
CA LEU A 84 7.54 10.40 6.20
C LEU A 84 6.82 11.69 5.79
N ASN A 85 7.27 12.85 6.29
CA ASN A 85 6.65 14.15 6.03
C ASN A 85 7.31 14.93 4.87
N LEU A 86 8.43 14.46 4.33
CA LEU A 86 9.06 15.06 3.15
C LEU A 86 8.21 14.81 1.90
N SER A 87 8.35 15.68 0.91
CA SER A 87 7.74 15.50 -0.41
C SER A 87 8.28 14.22 -1.06
N PHE A 88 7.41 13.37 -1.57
CA PHE A 88 7.79 12.10 -2.19
C PHE A 88 8.75 12.26 -3.38
N ASP A 89 8.67 13.38 -4.10
CA ASP A 89 9.58 13.73 -5.21
C ASP A 89 11.03 13.99 -4.73
N SER A 90 11.20 14.33 -3.45
CA SER A 90 12.50 14.70 -2.87
C SER A 90 13.23 13.55 -2.18
N ILE A 91 12.53 12.45 -1.91
CA ILE A 91 13.00 11.40 -0.99
C ILE A 91 13.79 10.30 -1.70
N PHE A 92 13.36 9.91 -2.89
CA PHE A 92 13.89 8.74 -3.57
C PHE A 92 13.51 8.75 -5.05
N ASN A 93 14.13 7.87 -5.87
CA ASN A 93 13.91 7.79 -7.32
C ASN A 93 12.44 7.51 -7.68
N ILE A 94 11.65 8.59 -7.75
CA ILE A 94 10.20 8.57 -7.91
C ILE A 94 9.79 7.91 -9.21
N SER A 95 10.56 8.10 -10.29
CA SER A 95 10.28 7.49 -11.59
C SER A 95 10.34 5.97 -11.51
N ALA A 96 11.38 5.42 -10.87
CA ALA A 96 11.51 3.98 -10.68
C ALA A 96 10.41 3.42 -9.78
N ILE A 97 10.05 4.13 -8.71
CA ILE A 97 8.94 3.73 -7.83
C ILE A 97 7.62 3.72 -8.60
N LYS A 98 7.34 4.75 -9.40
CA LYS A 98 6.11 4.84 -10.20
C LYS A 98 6.02 3.68 -11.19
N THR A 99 7.09 3.41 -11.93
CA THR A 99 7.14 2.27 -12.85
C THR A 99 6.86 0.96 -12.13
N LYS A 100 7.49 0.71 -10.98
CA LYS A 100 7.26 -0.53 -10.21
C LYS A 100 5.83 -0.66 -9.69
N LEU A 101 5.25 0.43 -9.19
CA LEU A 101 3.85 0.44 -8.76
C LEU A 101 2.90 0.14 -9.94
N GLU A 102 3.18 0.70 -11.11
CA GLU A 102 2.38 0.48 -12.32
C GLU A 102 2.52 -0.94 -12.88
N GLU A 103 3.71 -1.55 -12.81
CA GLU A 103 3.92 -2.98 -13.09
C GLU A 103 3.05 -3.88 -12.19
N HIS A 104 2.77 -3.44 -10.96
CA HIS A 104 1.86 -4.10 -10.03
C HIS A 104 0.39 -3.66 -10.18
N GLY A 105 0.06 -2.91 -11.23
CA GLY A 105 -1.30 -2.48 -11.55
C GLY A 105 -1.84 -1.40 -10.62
N ILE A 106 -0.96 -0.65 -9.96
CA ILE A 106 -1.31 0.49 -9.11
C ILE A 106 -1.16 1.74 -9.94
N ASN A 107 -2.25 2.48 -10.11
CA ASN A 107 -2.18 3.75 -10.80
C ASN A 107 -1.37 4.77 -9.98
N THR A 108 -0.40 5.44 -10.62
CA THR A 108 0.46 6.44 -9.96
C THR A 108 0.25 7.88 -10.44
N ALA A 109 -0.72 8.11 -11.34
CA ALA A 109 -1.02 9.43 -11.90
C ALA A 109 -1.41 10.47 -10.84
N TRP A 110 -1.86 10.00 -9.68
CA TRP A 110 -2.22 10.83 -8.54
C TRP A 110 -1.01 11.27 -7.69
N ILE A 111 0.14 10.59 -7.82
CA ILE A 111 1.38 10.92 -7.08
C ILE A 111 2.01 12.15 -7.73
N SER A 112 1.98 13.25 -6.99
CA SER A 112 2.48 14.56 -7.38
C SER A 112 3.51 15.08 -6.37
N LYS A 113 4.16 16.20 -6.69
CA LYS A 113 5.19 16.81 -5.83
C LYS A 113 4.67 17.27 -4.47
N SER A 114 3.36 17.43 -4.31
CA SER A 114 2.75 17.82 -3.03
C SER A 114 2.44 16.63 -2.13
N ASN A 115 2.55 15.39 -2.61
CA ASN A 115 2.33 14.21 -1.78
C ASN A 115 3.56 13.90 -0.95
N THR A 116 3.37 13.55 0.32
CA THR A 116 4.44 13.08 1.20
C THR A 116 4.65 11.56 1.04
N LEU A 117 5.79 11.02 1.52
CA LEU A 117 5.98 9.57 1.60
C LEU A 117 4.87 8.90 2.42
N LYS A 118 4.44 9.55 3.51
CA LYS A 118 3.31 9.11 4.31
C LYS A 118 2.01 9.00 3.52
N ASP A 119 1.72 9.97 2.65
CA ASP A 119 0.53 9.92 1.79
C ASP A 119 0.59 8.77 0.80
N VAL A 120 1.77 8.51 0.23
CA VAL A 120 2.02 7.37 -0.67
C VAL A 120 1.85 6.05 0.05
N LEU A 121 2.53 5.84 1.18
CA LEU A 121 2.40 4.62 1.97
C LEU A 121 0.95 4.37 2.39
N ARG A 122 0.26 5.39 2.91
CA ARG A 122 -1.17 5.30 3.25
C ARG A 122 -2.00 4.89 2.05
N TYR A 123 -1.85 5.55 0.90
CA TYR A 123 -2.62 5.17 -0.27
C TYR A 123 -2.39 3.71 -0.66
N LEU A 124 -1.14 3.28 -0.70
CA LEU A 124 -0.81 1.92 -1.12
C LEU A 124 -1.45 0.90 -0.16
N LEU A 125 -1.27 1.09 1.15
CA LEU A 125 -1.91 0.25 2.18
C LEU A 125 -3.44 0.19 2.02
N ARG A 126 -4.05 1.33 1.71
CA ARG A 126 -5.51 1.48 1.52
C ARG A 126 -6.00 0.80 0.26
N ASN A 127 -5.32 1.04 -0.86
CA ASN A 127 -5.64 0.44 -2.14
C ASN A 127 -5.57 -1.09 -2.04
N PHE A 128 -4.56 -1.63 -1.35
CA PHE A 128 -4.45 -3.06 -1.12
C PHE A 128 -5.54 -3.61 -0.22
N ALA A 129 -5.84 -2.97 0.91
CA ALA A 129 -6.88 -3.44 1.82
C ALA A 129 -8.26 -3.49 1.14
N ILE A 130 -8.57 -2.47 0.34
CA ILE A 130 -9.82 -2.40 -0.43
C ILE A 130 -9.85 -3.48 -1.52
N CYS A 131 -8.79 -3.61 -2.32
CA CYS A 131 -8.74 -4.62 -3.39
C CYS A 131 -8.90 -6.04 -2.83
N GLN A 132 -8.37 -6.33 -1.64
CA GLN A 132 -8.53 -7.62 -0.97
C GLN A 132 -9.97 -7.92 -0.55
N ILE A 133 -10.64 -6.98 0.10
CA ILE A 133 -12.04 -7.17 0.52
C ILE A 133 -12.92 -7.44 -0.69
N ILE A 134 -12.63 -6.75 -1.79
CA ILE A 134 -13.37 -6.87 -3.03
C ILE A 134 -13.07 -8.20 -3.74
N ASP A 135 -11.81 -8.63 -3.78
CA ASP A 135 -11.41 -9.92 -4.37
C ASP A 135 -12.02 -11.10 -3.60
N GLY A 136 -11.98 -11.08 -2.26
CA GLY A 136 -12.61 -12.11 -1.43
C GLY A 136 -14.13 -12.18 -1.55
N GLN A 137 -14.76 -11.14 -2.09
CA GLN A 137 -16.21 -11.04 -2.30
C GLN A 137 -16.64 -11.20 -3.77
N GLY A 138 -15.69 -11.41 -4.70
CA GLY A 138 -15.98 -11.56 -6.14
C GLY A 138 -16.52 -10.29 -6.81
N LEU A 139 -16.27 -9.11 -6.24
CA LEU A 139 -16.86 -7.83 -6.68
C LEU A 139 -15.99 -7.14 -7.75
N ILE A 140 -15.75 -7.84 -8.87
CA ILE A 140 -14.83 -7.42 -9.95
C ILE A 140 -15.11 -5.99 -10.45
N ASN A 141 -16.39 -5.61 -10.60
CA ASN A 141 -16.77 -4.28 -11.07
C ASN A 141 -16.37 -3.15 -10.10
N VAL A 142 -16.35 -3.41 -8.79
CA VAL A 142 -15.90 -2.45 -7.76
C VAL A 142 -14.38 -2.35 -7.78
N LYS A 143 -13.68 -3.48 -7.97
CA LYS A 143 -12.21 -3.54 -8.08
C LYS A 143 -11.71 -2.66 -9.20
N GLU A 144 -12.29 -2.80 -10.39
CA GLU A 144 -11.87 -2.04 -11.57
C GLU A 144 -12.05 -0.53 -11.39
N VAL A 145 -13.02 -0.09 -10.58
CA VAL A 145 -13.19 1.33 -10.26
C VAL A 145 -12.13 1.82 -9.27
N LEU A 146 -11.89 1.08 -8.19
CA LEU A 146 -10.99 1.52 -7.12
C LEU A 146 -9.50 1.34 -7.48
N LYS A 147 -9.20 0.62 -8.57
CA LYS A 147 -7.87 0.55 -9.20
C LYS A 147 -7.60 1.65 -10.22
N LYS A 148 -8.61 2.42 -10.65
CA LYS A 148 -8.42 3.55 -11.58
C LYS A 148 -7.62 4.68 -10.94
N ALA A 149 -7.21 5.64 -11.78
CA ALA A 149 -6.54 6.85 -11.30
C ALA A 149 -7.41 7.59 -10.27
N LEU A 150 -6.83 7.92 -9.12
CA LEU A 150 -7.56 8.56 -8.02
C LEU A 150 -8.12 9.93 -8.36
N VAL A 151 -7.61 10.56 -9.41
CA VAL A 151 -8.06 11.87 -9.90
C VAL A 151 -9.34 11.77 -10.72
N LEU A 152 -9.72 10.59 -11.20
CA LEU A 152 -10.98 10.44 -11.94
C LEU A 152 -12.16 10.71 -11.02
N THR A 153 -13.15 11.36 -11.58
CA THR A 153 -14.44 11.63 -10.96
C THR A 153 -15.42 10.48 -11.19
N VAL A 154 -16.47 10.44 -10.38
CA VAL A 154 -17.59 9.51 -10.51
C VAL A 154 -18.31 9.67 -11.87
N ALA A 155 -18.23 10.84 -12.50
CA ALA A 155 -18.77 11.04 -13.85
C ALA A 155 -18.02 10.22 -14.92
N GLU A 156 -16.72 9.96 -14.71
CA GLU A 156 -15.82 9.31 -15.67
C GLU A 156 -15.84 7.77 -15.58
N ILE A 157 -16.65 7.21 -14.69
CA ILE A 157 -16.90 5.77 -14.56
C ILE A 157 -18.30 5.40 -15.05
N SER A 158 -18.48 4.15 -15.49
CA SER A 158 -19.77 3.71 -16.05
C SER A 158 -20.88 3.73 -14.99
N GLN A 159 -22.14 3.89 -15.41
CA GLN A 159 -23.26 3.91 -14.46
C GLN A 159 -23.36 2.61 -13.65
N ALA A 160 -23.12 1.46 -14.28
CA ALA A 160 -23.10 0.16 -13.61
C ALA A 160 -21.99 0.09 -12.53
N GLN A 161 -20.81 0.63 -12.83
CA GLN A 161 -19.69 0.75 -11.90
C GLN A 161 -20.02 1.68 -10.71
N ARG A 162 -20.67 2.82 -10.96
CA ARG A 162 -21.11 3.74 -9.91
C ARG A 162 -22.08 3.07 -8.94
N ILE A 163 -23.08 2.36 -9.48
CA ILE A 163 -24.07 1.64 -8.68
C ILE A 163 -23.37 0.57 -7.83
N ALA A 164 -22.51 -0.27 -8.43
CA ALA A 164 -21.79 -1.31 -7.71
C ALA A 164 -20.94 -0.77 -6.54
N VAL A 165 -20.25 0.36 -6.74
CA VAL A 165 -19.48 1.01 -5.66
C VAL A 165 -20.40 1.52 -4.55
N ARG A 166 -21.51 2.20 -4.88
CA ARG A 166 -22.45 2.72 -3.89
C ARG A 166 -23.11 1.60 -3.09
N ASP A 167 -23.60 0.57 -3.75
CA ASP A 167 -24.23 -0.58 -3.12
C ASP A 167 -23.26 -1.29 -2.16
N TRP A 168 -22.00 -1.44 -2.57
CA TRP A 168 -20.97 -2.01 -1.71
C TRP A 168 -20.70 -1.15 -0.48
N ILE A 169 -20.53 0.17 -0.63
CA ILE A 169 -20.33 1.09 0.50
C ILE A 169 -21.52 1.03 1.47
N GLN A 170 -22.75 1.02 0.95
CA GLN A 170 -23.96 0.86 1.76
C GLN A 170 -24.03 -0.49 2.47
N SER A 171 -23.59 -1.59 1.82
CA SER A 171 -23.53 -2.91 2.44
C SER A 171 -22.61 -2.98 3.67
N LYS A 172 -21.65 -2.05 3.76
CA LYS A 172 -20.77 -1.86 4.93
C LYS A 172 -21.35 -0.91 5.98
N GLY A 173 -22.62 -0.51 5.85
CA GLY A 173 -23.29 0.42 6.76
C GLY A 173 -22.83 1.87 6.63
N LEU A 174 -22.18 2.23 5.52
CA LEU A 174 -21.62 3.57 5.32
C LEU A 174 -22.52 4.46 4.46
N ALA A 175 -22.51 5.76 4.74
CA ALA A 175 -23.29 6.74 3.99
C ALA A 175 -22.73 6.98 2.58
N VAL A 176 -23.62 7.05 1.57
CA VAL A 176 -23.26 7.33 0.16
C VAL A 176 -23.89 8.60 -0.40
N GLY A 177 -24.68 9.34 0.38
CA GLY A 177 -25.40 10.53 -0.10
C GLY A 177 -24.49 11.67 -0.55
N TRP A 178 -23.24 11.69 -0.07
CA TRP A 178 -22.22 12.67 -0.42
C TRP A 178 -21.56 12.40 -1.80
N ILE A 179 -21.70 11.18 -2.33
CA ILE A 179 -21.10 10.79 -3.62
C ILE A 179 -21.91 11.40 -4.76
N ASN A 180 -21.31 12.37 -5.46
CA ASN A 180 -21.88 13.05 -6.62
C ASN A 180 -20.93 12.94 -7.83
N ASN A 181 -21.31 13.52 -8.97
CA ASN A 181 -20.53 13.40 -10.22
C ASN A 181 -19.14 14.05 -10.17
N GLN A 182 -18.88 14.97 -9.24
CA GLN A 182 -17.58 15.62 -9.03
C GLN A 182 -16.72 14.89 -8.00
N THR A 183 -17.30 13.99 -7.21
CA THR A 183 -16.57 13.17 -6.25
C THR A 183 -15.50 12.35 -6.98
N THR A 184 -14.28 12.42 -6.48
CA THR A 184 -13.14 11.67 -7.01
C THR A 184 -13.07 10.25 -6.44
N ILE A 185 -12.44 9.34 -7.17
CA ILE A 185 -12.13 8.00 -6.66
C ILE A 185 -11.25 8.10 -5.40
N ARG A 186 -10.38 9.12 -5.30
CA ARG A 186 -9.60 9.42 -4.09
C ARG A 186 -10.49 9.59 -2.86
N GLU A 187 -11.50 10.45 -2.97
CA GLU A 187 -12.39 10.77 -1.85
C GLU A 187 -13.19 9.54 -1.42
N ILE A 188 -13.62 8.71 -2.38
CA ILE A 188 -14.29 7.43 -2.11
C ILE A 188 -13.37 6.48 -1.34
N VAL A 189 -12.14 6.27 -1.84
CA VAL A 189 -11.13 5.44 -1.17
C VAL A 189 -10.84 5.95 0.24
N HIS A 190 -10.65 7.27 0.42
CA HIS A 190 -10.40 7.88 1.72
C HIS A 190 -11.57 7.67 2.69
N PHE A 191 -12.80 7.85 2.23
CA PHE A 191 -13.99 7.67 3.05
C PHE A 191 -14.15 6.21 3.51
N ILE A 192 -14.02 5.26 2.59
CA ILE A 192 -14.09 3.81 2.90
C ILE A 192 -13.07 3.46 3.98
N VAL A 193 -11.83 3.88 3.77
CA VAL A 193 -10.73 3.59 4.68
C VAL A 193 -10.97 4.19 6.06
N GLY A 194 -11.29 5.48 6.11
CA GLY A 194 -11.48 6.21 7.37
C GLY A 194 -12.58 5.58 8.23
N ASN A 195 -13.67 5.13 7.61
CA ASN A 195 -14.79 4.54 8.32
C ASN A 195 -14.61 3.04 8.64
N LEU A 196 -13.91 2.29 7.80
CA LEU A 196 -13.65 0.86 8.04
C LEU A 196 -12.40 0.61 8.90
N GLY A 197 -11.67 1.66 9.28
CA GLY A 197 -10.42 1.52 10.04
C GLY A 197 -9.32 0.76 9.27
N LEU A 198 -9.43 0.69 7.95
CA LEU A 198 -8.45 0.03 7.08
C LEU A 198 -7.20 0.90 6.93
N GLY A 199 -6.05 0.29 6.61
CA GLY A 199 -4.83 1.03 6.30
C GLY A 199 -4.27 1.88 7.44
N LYS A 200 -4.54 1.51 8.70
CA LYS A 200 -3.82 2.04 9.86
C LYS A 200 -2.42 1.43 9.90
N PHE A 201 -1.39 2.26 9.96
CA PHE A 201 -0.03 1.84 10.25
C PHE A 201 0.29 2.26 11.68
N ARG A 202 0.75 1.31 12.50
CA ARG A 202 1.31 1.59 13.83
C ARG A 202 2.81 1.42 13.70
N MET A 203 3.56 2.42 14.15
CA MET A 203 5.01 2.36 14.26
C MET A 203 5.37 3.01 15.58
N SER A 204 5.92 2.25 16.53
CA SER A 204 6.55 2.76 17.76
C SER A 204 5.85 3.97 18.42
N GLY A 205 4.55 3.88 18.68
CA GLY A 205 3.80 4.96 19.35
C GLY A 205 3.29 6.11 18.46
N VAL A 206 3.52 6.05 17.15
CA VAL A 206 2.94 6.96 16.16
C VAL A 206 1.90 6.19 15.33
N GLU A 207 0.62 6.50 15.56
CA GLU A 207 -0.47 6.03 14.69
C GLU A 207 -0.64 6.98 13.50
N PHE A 208 -0.79 6.43 12.30
CA PHE A 208 -1.18 7.22 11.14
C PHE A 208 -1.95 6.49 10.06
#